data_AF-A0A6B2T011-F1
#
_entry.id   AF-A0A6B2T011-F1
#
_cell.length_a   1.000
_cell.length_b   1.000
_cell.length_c   1.000
_cell.angle_alpha   90.00
_cell.angle_beta   90.00
_cell.angle_gamma   90.00
#
_symmetry.space_group_name_H-M   'P 1'
#
loop_
_entity.id
_entity.type
_entity.pdbx_description
1 polymer ?
#
loop_
_entity_poly.entity_id
_entity_poly.type
_entity_poly.pdbx_seq_one_letter_code
_entity_poly.pdbx_strand_id
1 'polypeptide(L)' 'VVGNWWPHHDPADRLPPELDDFLSAGPPPVFIGFGSMAGGEGDGERLSEIAVSALRTAGLRGVLQSGRAGLAAS' A
#
# COMPACT_ATOMS: atom_id res chain seq x y z
N VAL A 1 30.96 6.22 -10.93
CA VAL A 1 30.32 6.25 -9.60
C VAL A 1 29.40 5.05 -9.51
N VAL A 2 29.53 4.23 -8.46
CA VAL A 2 28.65 3.09 -8.17
C VAL A 2 28.20 3.20 -6.71
N GLY A 3 26.98 2.79 -6.40
CA GLY A 3 26.41 2.85 -5.05
C GLY A 3 24.88 2.85 -5.06
N ASN A 4 24.28 2.75 -3.88
CA ASN A 4 22.84 2.85 -3.71
C ASN A 4 22.39 4.28 -4.00
N TRP A 5 21.49 4.43 -4.95
CA TRP A 5 20.81 5.69 -5.19
C TRP A 5 19.59 5.78 -4.28
N TRP A 6 19.54 6.83 -3.47
CA TRP A 6 18.37 7.19 -2.68
C TRP A 6 17.89 8.56 -3.17
N PRO A 7 16.59 8.72 -3.49
CA PRO A 7 16.06 10.02 -3.84
C PRO A 7 16.20 10.99 -2.67
N HIS A 8 16.45 12.27 -2.97
CA HIS A 8 16.34 13.32 -1.97
C HIS A 8 14.87 13.47 -1.58
N HIS A 9 14.61 13.43 -0.27
CA HIS A 9 13.31 13.77 0.30
C HIS A 9 13.47 15.04 1.12
N ASP A 10 12.65 16.05 0.87
CA ASP A 10 12.63 17.24 1.73
C ASP A 10 12.07 16.80 3.10
N PRO A 11 12.74 17.06 4.23
CA PRO A 11 12.18 16.79 5.55
C PRO A 11 10.83 17.49 5.80
N ALA A 12 10.50 18.52 5.04
CA ALA A 12 9.21 19.20 5.07
C ALA A 12 8.12 18.53 4.21
N ASP A 13 8.47 17.55 3.35
CA ASP A 13 7.48 16.81 2.55
C ASP A 13 6.50 16.08 3.45
N ARG A 14 5.21 16.35 3.25
CA ARG A 14 4.10 15.76 4.01
C ARG A 14 3.45 14.64 3.21
N LEU A 15 2.99 13.62 3.92
CA LEU A 15 2.09 12.63 3.33
C LEU A 15 0.73 13.28 3.01
N PRO A 16 -0.05 12.69 2.07
CA PRO A 16 -1.45 13.04 1.91
C PRO A 16 -2.17 13.00 3.27
N PRO A 17 -3.01 13.99 3.61
CA PRO A 17 -3.64 14.08 4.94
C PRO A 17 -4.35 12.80 5.36
N GLU A 18 -5.04 12.13 4.44
CA GLU A 18 -5.78 10.91 4.73
C GLU A 18 -4.86 9.75 5.14
N LEU A 19 -3.65 9.70 4.57
CA LEU A 19 -2.65 8.70 4.94
C LEU A 19 -2.01 9.05 6.28
N ASP A 20 -1.70 10.33 6.53
CA ASP A 20 -1.13 10.79 7.80
C ASP A 20 -2.10 10.55 8.98
N ASP A 21 -3.37 10.88 8.78
CA ASP A 21 -4.45 10.62 9.73
C ASP A 21 -4.62 9.13 9.98
N PHE A 22 -4.63 8.32 8.92
CA PHE A 22 -4.70 6.87 9.04
C PHE A 22 -3.51 6.30 9.83
N LEU A 23 -2.28 6.72 9.53
CA LEU A 23 -1.10 6.23 10.25
C LEU A 23 -1.14 6.63 11.73
N SER A 24 -1.62 7.83 12.03
CA SER A 24 -1.69 8.36 13.40
C SER A 24 -2.82 7.76 14.25
N ALA A 25 -3.88 7.23 13.63
CA ALA A 25 -5.10 6.79 14.32
C ALA A 25 -5.00 5.43 15.04
N GLY A 26 -3.82 4.80 15.14
CA GLY A 26 -3.72 3.52 15.83
C GLY A 26 -2.40 2.78 15.64
N PRO A 27 -2.37 1.45 15.86
CA PRO A 27 -1.16 0.66 15.71
C PRO A 27 -0.68 0.66 14.24
N PRO A 28 0.63 0.38 14.01
CA PRO A 28 1.21 0.31 12.68
C PRO A 28 0.42 -0.61 11.73
N PRO A 29 0.08 -0.15 10.51
CA PRO A 29 -0.64 -0.97 9.54
C PRO A 29 0.28 -1.94 8.80
N VAL A 30 -0.33 -2.90 8.11
CA VAL A 30 0.35 -3.75 7.14
C VAL A 30 0.32 -3.09 5.75
N PHE A 31 1.48 -2.93 5.11
CA PHE A 31 1.56 -2.51 3.72
C PHE A 31 1.51 -3.72 2.77
N ILE A 32 0.64 -3.67 1.77
CA ILE A 32 0.47 -4.73 0.76
C ILE A 32 0.72 -4.12 -0.63
N GLY A 33 1.73 -4.66 -1.33
CA GLY A 33 2.04 -4.31 -2.70
C GLY A 33 2.56 -5.51 -3.47
N PHE A 34 2.17 -5.62 -4.73
CA PHE A 34 2.54 -6.74 -5.62
C PHE A 34 3.63 -6.37 -6.64
N GLY A 35 4.26 -5.20 -6.47
CA GLY A 35 5.31 -4.72 -7.37
C GLY A 35 4.83 -4.52 -8.81
N SER A 36 5.77 -4.54 -9.75
CA SER A 36 5.52 -4.32 -11.19
C SER A 36 4.88 -5.51 -11.92
N MET A 37 4.76 -6.67 -11.27
CA MET A 37 4.25 -7.93 -11.84
C MET A 37 2.96 -8.40 -11.16
N ALA A 38 2.08 -7.45 -10.84
CA ALA A 38 0.89 -7.72 -10.08
C ALA A 38 -0.23 -8.28 -10.99
N GLY A 39 -0.39 -9.61 -11.00
CA GLY A 39 -1.49 -10.32 -11.66
C GLY A 39 -1.49 -10.22 -13.18
N GLY A 40 -2.21 -11.13 -13.85
CA GLY A 40 -2.57 -10.92 -15.25
C GLY A 40 -3.47 -9.69 -15.38
N GLU A 41 -3.60 -9.16 -16.59
CA GLU A 41 -4.60 -8.14 -16.90
C GLU A 41 -5.98 -8.64 -16.46
N GLY A 42 -6.59 -7.99 -15.44
CA GLY A 42 -7.89 -8.37 -14.86
C GLY A 42 -7.88 -8.97 -13.45
N ASP A 43 -6.73 -9.27 -12.83
CA ASP A 43 -6.68 -9.89 -11.49
C ASP A 43 -6.86 -8.90 -10.31
N GLY A 44 -6.91 -7.60 -10.59
CA GLY A 44 -6.90 -6.52 -9.59
C GLY A 44 -7.99 -6.61 -8.53
N GLU A 45 -9.23 -6.81 -8.96
CA GLU A 45 -10.39 -6.88 -8.08
C GLU A 45 -10.28 -8.09 -7.14
N ARG A 46 -9.99 -9.28 -7.70
CA ARG A 46 -9.81 -10.50 -6.92
C ARG A 46 -8.66 -10.37 -5.90
N LEU A 47 -7.52 -9.79 -6.30
CA LEU A 47 -6.40 -9.56 -5.39
C LEU A 47 -6.76 -8.57 -4.27
N SER A 48 -7.54 -7.55 -4.61
CA SER A 48 -8.05 -6.56 -3.65
C SER A 48 -8.96 -7.20 -2.61
N GLU A 49 -9.94 -7.99 -3.05
CA GLU A 49 -10.86 -8.71 -2.17
C GLU A 49 -10.13 -9.66 -1.21
N ILE A 50 -9.16 -10.42 -1.73
CA ILE A 50 -8.34 -11.32 -0.91
C ILE A 50 -7.54 -10.53 0.12
N ALA A 51 -6.88 -9.44 -0.28
CA ALA A 51 -6.08 -8.62 0.62
C ALA A 51 -6.94 -7.99 1.74
N VAL A 52 -8.07 -7.40 1.38
CA VAL A 52 -9.00 -6.79 2.35
C VAL A 52 -9.59 -7.85 3.28
N SER A 53 -10.02 -8.99 2.75
CA SER A 53 -10.58 -10.09 3.55
C SER A 53 -9.57 -10.65 4.55
N ALA A 54 -8.32 -10.81 4.14
CA ALA A 54 -7.24 -11.25 5.02
C ALA A 54 -6.99 -10.25 6.16
N LEU A 55 -6.92 -8.95 5.86
CA LEU A 55 -6.75 -7.90 6.87
C LEU A 55 -7.91 -7.89 7.88
N ARG A 56 -9.15 -7.96 7.40
CA ARG A 56 -10.35 -8.02 8.24
C ARG A 56 -10.33 -9.25 9.15
N THR A 57 -10.00 -10.42 8.59
CA THR A 57 -9.93 -11.69 9.33
C THR A 57 -8.84 -11.64 10.42
N ALA A 58 -7.72 -10.98 10.13
CA ALA A 58 -6.62 -10.80 11.07
C ALA A 58 -6.86 -9.68 12.10
N GLY A 59 -7.92 -8.88 11.96
CA GLY A 59 -8.16 -7.69 12.80
C GLY A 59 -7.10 -6.60 12.59
N LEU A 60 -6.48 -6.55 11.41
CA LEU A 60 -5.40 -5.64 11.08
C LEU A 60 -5.86 -4.48 10.21
N ARG A 61 -5.18 -3.36 10.37
CA ARG A 61 -5.29 -2.19 9.50
C ARG A 61 -4.26 -2.33 8.38
N GLY A 62 -4.57 -1.88 7.17
CA GLY A 62 -3.63 -2.01 6.05
C GLY A 62 -3.66 -0.87 5.05
N VAL A 63 -2.56 -0.73 4.32
CA VAL A 63 -2.37 0.18 3.19
C VAL A 63 -2.15 -0.68 1.95
N LEU A 64 -3.02 -0.57 0.95
CA LEU A 64 -2.92 -1.30 -0.31
C LEU A 64 -2.34 -0.38 -1.37
N GLN A 65 -1.22 -0.78 -1.97
CA GLN A 65 -0.64 -0.08 -3.11
C GLN A 65 -1.36 -0.51 -4.39
N SER A 66 -2.13 0.40 -5.01
CA SER A 66 -2.87 0.09 -6.24
C SER A 66 -2.01 -0.55 -7.33
N GLY A 67 -0.80 -0.02 -7.57
CA GLY A 67 0.17 -0.60 -8.50
C GLY A 67 -0.39 -0.84 -9.92
N ARG A 68 0.26 -1.69 -10.71
CA ARG A 68 -0.28 -2.09 -12.03
C ARG A 68 -1.51 -3.00 -11.96
N ALA A 69 -1.71 -3.68 -10.83
CA ALA A 69 -2.89 -4.51 -10.61
C ALA A 69 -4.17 -3.69 -10.42
N GLY A 70 -4.08 -2.38 -10.16
CA GLY A 70 -5.27 -1.57 -9.88
C GLY A 70 -5.96 -1.96 -8.57
N LEU A 71 -5.21 -2.29 -7.52
CA LEU A 71 -5.80 -2.66 -6.24
C LEU A 71 -6.62 -1.51 -5.65
N ALA A 72 -7.74 -1.85 -5.01
CA ALA A 72 -8.60 -0.93 -4.31
C ALA A 72 -9.01 -1.49 -2.94
N ALA A 73 -9.15 -0.61 -1.95
CA ALA A 73 -9.75 -0.97 -0.67
C ALA A 73 -11.27 -0.74 -0.76
N SER A 74 -12.04 -1.82 -0.93
CA SER A 74 -13.51 -1.84 -0.90
C SER A 74 -14.07 -2.53 0.35
#